data_AF-A0A2P5DKG5-F1
#
_entry.id   AF-A0A2P5DKG5-F1
#
_cell.length_a   1.000
_cell.length_b   1.000
_cell.length_c   1.000
_cell.angle_alpha   90.00
_cell.angle_beta   90.00
_cell.angle_gamma   90.00
#
_symmetry.space_group_name_H-M   'P 1'
#
loop_
_entity.id
_entity.type
_entity.pdbx_description
1 polymer ?
#
loop_
_entity_poly.entity_id
_entity_poly.type
_entity_poly.pdbx_seq_one_letter_code
_entity_poly.pdbx_strand_id
1 'polypeptide(L)'
;KRCWGRYFTKELPLRNHRKSTDLNDTVILQQLEIQQETDDDLETSLEGSQDDYEGNTDAARALMRVKQKLDGYEEGEMRSIHGQVQQLIQDAIDPERLCQMFPGWGAWL
;
A
#
# COMPACT_ATOMS: atom_id res chain seq x y z
N LYS A 1 -13.51 -76.70 0.43
CA LYS A 1 -12.71 -76.38 1.63
C LYS A 1 -12.48 -74.86 1.62
N ARG A 2 -12.92 -74.15 2.68
CA ARG A 2 -12.42 -72.90 3.30
C ARG A 2 -11.89 -71.77 2.36
N CYS A 3 -12.20 -70.49 2.51
CA CYS A 3 -12.96 -69.68 3.45
C CYS A 3 -13.15 -68.31 2.78
N TRP A 4 -14.33 -67.69 2.91
CA TRP A 4 -14.52 -66.27 2.64
C TRP A 4 -14.45 -65.49 3.94
N GLY A 5 -13.63 -64.43 3.96
CA GLY A 5 -14.05 -63.15 4.51
C GLY A 5 -13.58 -62.75 5.91
N ARG A 6 -13.15 -61.48 5.98
CA ARG A 6 -13.01 -60.59 7.15
C ARG A 6 -11.77 -60.76 8.01
N TYR A 7 -10.67 -60.20 7.54
CA TYR A 7 -9.85 -59.37 8.43
C TYR A 7 -10.30 -57.93 8.27
N PHE A 8 -10.88 -57.45 9.37
CA PHE A 8 -11.31 -56.09 9.62
C PHE A 8 -10.04 -55.24 9.75
N THR A 9 -9.54 -54.69 8.66
CA THR A 9 -8.47 -53.68 8.69
C THR A 9 -9.06 -52.39 9.25
N LYS A 10 -8.75 -52.14 10.53
CA LYS A 10 -8.95 -50.83 11.16
C LYS A 10 -7.90 -49.86 10.62
N GLU A 11 -8.20 -49.20 9.52
CA GLU A 11 -7.52 -47.95 9.18
C GLU A 11 -8.41 -46.79 9.64
N LEU A 12 -8.08 -46.29 10.82
CA LEU A 12 -8.58 -45.01 11.33
C LEU A 12 -8.00 -43.91 10.43
N PRO A 13 -8.83 -43.01 9.85
CA PRO A 13 -8.29 -41.85 9.18
C PRO A 13 -7.65 -40.96 10.24
N LEU A 14 -6.39 -40.59 9.99
CA LEU A 14 -5.62 -39.60 10.72
C LEU A 14 -6.51 -38.39 10.97
N ARG A 15 -6.91 -38.21 12.24
CA ARG A 15 -7.59 -37.03 12.72
C ARG A 15 -6.63 -35.87 12.47
N ASN A 16 -6.90 -35.09 11.43
CA ASN A 16 -6.28 -33.79 11.23
C ASN A 16 -6.36 -33.06 12.57
N HIS A 17 -5.22 -32.90 13.22
CA HIS A 17 -5.06 -31.96 14.31
C HIS A 17 -5.32 -30.59 13.69
N ARG A 18 -6.58 -30.17 13.69
CA ARG A 18 -6.96 -28.76 13.64
C ARG A 18 -6.24 -28.17 14.85
N LYS A 19 -5.07 -27.59 14.62
CA LYS A 19 -4.39 -26.77 15.62
C LYS A 19 -5.45 -25.77 16.07
N SER A 20 -5.77 -25.79 17.36
CA SER A 20 -6.65 -24.80 17.96
C SER A 20 -5.92 -23.47 17.81
N THR A 21 -6.18 -22.76 16.71
CA THR A 21 -5.80 -21.37 16.57
C THR A 21 -6.62 -20.65 17.61
N ASP A 22 -5.97 -20.16 18.67
CA ASP A 22 -6.65 -19.30 19.62
C ASP A 22 -7.23 -18.13 18.83
N LEU A 23 -8.38 -17.58 19.25
CA LEU A 23 -9.00 -16.44 18.57
C LEU A 23 -7.99 -15.31 18.27
N ASN A 24 -6.96 -15.19 19.11
CA ASN A 24 -5.84 -14.27 18.95
C ASN A 24 -4.99 -14.56 17.70
N ASP A 25 -4.73 -15.82 17.35
CA ASP A 25 -3.99 -16.18 16.13
C ASP A 25 -4.79 -15.80 14.90
N THR A 26 -6.11 -16.01 14.92
CA THR A 26 -7.00 -15.64 13.83
C THR A 26 -7.05 -14.12 13.65
N VAL A 27 -7.12 -13.38 14.76
CA VAL A 27 -7.11 -11.90 14.75
C VAL A 27 -5.76 -11.37 14.28
N ILE A 28 -4.64 -11.97 14.69
CA ILE A 28 -3.30 -11.57 14.23
C ILE A 28 -3.15 -11.83 12.74
N LEU A 29 -3.60 -12.99 12.24
CA LEU A 29 -3.58 -13.28 10.80
C LEU A 29 -4.45 -12.30 10.03
N GLN A 30 -5.66 -12.00 10.50
CA GLN A 30 -6.55 -11.03 9.88
C GLN A 30 -5.97 -9.60 9.92
N GLN A 31 -5.28 -9.23 10.99
CA GLN A 31 -4.61 -7.93 11.13
C GLN A 31 -3.38 -7.80 10.23
N LEU A 32 -2.63 -8.90 10.03
CA LEU A 32 -1.51 -8.99 9.09
C LEU A 32 -2.00 -8.97 7.63
N GLU A 33 -3.15 -9.57 7.35
CA GLU A 33 -3.79 -9.59 6.04
C GLU A 33 -4.32 -8.20 5.67
N ILE A 34 -4.95 -7.49 6.62
CA ILE A 34 -5.33 -6.08 6.48
C ILE A 34 -4.10 -5.19 6.24
N GLN A 35 -2.96 -5.48 6.89
CA GLN A 35 -1.70 -4.75 6.65
C GLN A 35 -1.09 -5.04 5.28
N GLN A 36 -1.21 -6.27 4.76
CA GLN A 36 -0.77 -6.62 3.41
C GLN A 36 -1.64 -5.96 2.34
N GLU A 37 -2.97 -5.90 2.55
CA GLU A 37 -3.90 -5.25 1.62
C GLU A 37 -3.62 -3.75 1.49
N THR A 38 -3.12 -3.09 2.54
CA THR A 38 -2.72 -1.67 2.47
C THR A 38 -1.41 -1.41 1.71
N ASP A 39 -0.53 -2.40 1.61
CA ASP A 39 0.75 -2.28 0.90
C ASP A 39 0.63 -2.73 -0.59
N ASP A 40 -0.23 -3.70 -0.89
CA ASP A 40 -0.41 -4.26 -2.26
C ASP A 40 -1.42 -3.48 -3.13
N ASP A 41 -2.32 -2.68 -2.55
CA ASP A 41 -3.27 -1.83 -3.30
C ASP A 41 -2.62 -0.63 -4.01
N LEU A 42 -1.31 -0.44 -3.84
CA LEU A 42 -0.54 0.54 -4.61
C LEU A 42 0.04 -0.03 -5.91
N GLU A 43 0.05 -1.35 -6.12
CA GLU A 43 0.65 -1.95 -7.32
C GLU A 43 -0.37 -2.68 -8.24
N THR A 44 -1.56 -3.06 -7.76
CA THR A 44 -2.51 -3.86 -8.57
C THR A 44 -3.78 -3.13 -9.08
N SER A 45 -3.90 -1.81 -8.95
CA SER A 45 -5.04 -1.05 -9.51
C SER A 45 -4.68 -0.12 -10.68
N LEU A 46 -3.47 -0.23 -11.24
CA LEU A 46 -3.07 0.46 -12.48
C LEU A 46 -3.19 -0.39 -13.75
N GLU A 47 -3.73 -1.60 -13.66
CA GLU A 47 -4.17 -2.41 -14.81
C GLU A 47 -5.69 -2.48 -14.85
N GLY A 48 -6.33 -1.34 -15.13
CA GLY A 48 -7.76 -1.27 -15.36
C GLY A 48 -8.06 -0.10 -16.29
N SER A 49 -8.19 -0.43 -17.59
CA SER A 49 -8.52 0.48 -18.71
C SER A 49 -7.34 1.20 -19.36
N GLN A 50 -6.48 0.40 -20.02
CA GLN A 50 -5.84 0.82 -21.26
C GLN A 50 -6.94 1.16 -22.29
N ASP A 51 -6.78 2.30 -22.96
CA ASP A 51 -7.59 2.85 -24.06
C ASP A 51 -8.91 3.53 -23.68
N ASP A 52 -8.86 4.88 -23.61
CA ASP A 52 -9.79 5.82 -24.26
C ASP A 52 -9.88 7.22 -23.62
N TYR A 53 -8.84 7.76 -22.97
CA TYR A 53 -8.81 9.20 -22.65
C TYR A 53 -7.41 9.79 -22.73
N GLU A 54 -7.00 10.21 -23.93
CA GLU A 54 -5.80 11.01 -24.20
C GLU A 54 -5.76 12.34 -23.42
N GLY A 55 -6.86 12.71 -22.74
CA GLY A 55 -6.94 13.87 -21.84
C GLY A 55 -6.83 13.58 -20.33
N ASN A 56 -7.02 12.34 -19.85
CA ASN A 56 -7.09 12.07 -18.40
C ASN A 56 -5.73 11.69 -17.78
N THR A 57 -4.67 11.68 -18.58
CA THR A 57 -3.30 11.33 -18.16
C THR A 57 -2.73 12.33 -17.16
N ASP A 58 -2.95 13.62 -17.38
CA ASP A 58 -2.51 14.69 -16.49
C ASP A 58 -3.29 14.68 -15.17
N ALA A 59 -4.58 14.38 -15.22
CA ALA A 59 -5.41 14.25 -14.03
C ALA A 59 -5.00 13.03 -13.19
N ALA A 60 -4.75 11.87 -13.82
CA ALA A 60 -4.21 10.70 -13.14
C ALA A 60 -2.85 11.00 -12.48
N ARG A 61 -1.97 11.73 -13.18
CA ARG A 61 -0.67 12.16 -12.61
C ARG A 61 -0.84 13.12 -11.44
N ALA A 62 -1.78 14.06 -11.53
CA ALA A 62 -2.07 14.98 -10.43
C ALA A 62 -2.57 14.23 -9.19
N LEU A 63 -3.49 13.27 -9.35
CA LEU A 63 -3.99 12.43 -8.25
C LEU A 63 -2.86 11.61 -7.61
N MET A 64 -2.01 10.97 -8.42
CA MET A 64 -0.83 10.26 -7.94
C MET A 64 0.08 11.19 -7.13
N ARG A 65 0.31 12.41 -7.61
CA ARG A 65 1.18 13.38 -6.92
C ARG A 65 0.57 13.87 -5.60
N VAL A 66 -0.75 14.05 -5.53
CA VAL A 66 -1.45 14.41 -4.29
C VAL A 66 -1.30 13.29 -3.26
N LYS A 67 -1.52 12.03 -3.65
CA LYS A 67 -1.33 10.87 -2.77
C LYS A 67 0.08 10.84 -2.16
N GLN A 68 1.11 10.96 -3.01
CA GLN A 68 2.51 11.02 -2.55
C GLN A 68 2.77 12.13 -1.51
N LYS A 69 2.21 13.33 -1.71
CA LYS A 69 2.37 14.44 -0.75
C LYS A 69 1.74 14.15 0.61
N LEU A 70 0.59 13.45 0.63
CA LEU A 70 -0.11 13.08 1.85
C LEU A 70 0.59 11.94 2.60
N ASP A 71 1.15 10.99 1.86
CA ASP A 71 1.87 9.84 2.42
C ASP A 71 3.31 10.20 2.86
N GLY A 72 3.74 11.45 2.67
CA GLY A 72 5.08 11.93 3.05
C GLY A 72 6.19 11.52 2.07
N TYR A 73 5.83 11.11 0.85
CA TYR A 73 6.79 10.78 -0.20
C TYR A 73 7.20 12.03 -0.98
N GLU A 74 8.50 12.32 -0.93
CA GLU A 74 9.14 13.43 -1.63
C GLU A 74 10.36 12.90 -2.39
N GLU A 75 10.43 13.15 -3.70
CA GLU A 75 11.51 12.66 -4.59
C GLU A 75 11.75 11.14 -4.59
N GLY A 76 10.74 10.35 -4.17
CA GLY A 76 10.83 8.89 -4.09
C GLY A 76 11.30 8.37 -2.73
N GLU A 77 11.62 9.25 -1.79
CA GLU A 77 11.95 8.89 -0.41
C GLU A 77 10.80 9.26 0.55
N MET A 78 10.58 8.40 1.54
CA MET A 78 9.63 8.68 2.61
C MET A 78 10.28 9.60 3.64
N ARG A 79 9.62 10.72 3.93
CA ARG A 79 10.06 11.68 4.95
C ARG A 79 9.18 11.59 6.19
N SER A 80 9.78 11.90 7.34
CA SER A 80 8.98 12.15 8.54
C SER A 80 8.19 13.44 8.40
N ILE A 81 7.06 13.57 9.12
CA ILE A 81 6.22 14.77 9.11
C ILE A 81 7.06 16.03 9.42
N HIS A 82 7.94 15.95 10.41
CA HIS A 82 8.81 17.07 10.79
C HIS A 82 9.78 17.44 9.66
N GLY A 83 10.41 16.45 9.02
CA GLY A 83 11.33 16.69 7.90
C GLY A 83 10.62 17.28 6.68
N GLN A 84 9.43 16.77 6.35
CA GLN A 84 8.60 17.30 5.26
C GLN A 84 8.25 18.77 5.49
N VAL A 85 7.76 19.13 6.68
CA VAL A 85 7.43 20.51 7.02
C VAL A 85 8.67 21.41 6.98
N GLN A 86 9.80 20.94 7.51
CA GLN A 86 11.04 21.71 7.50
C GLN A 86 11.55 21.98 6.08
N GLN A 87 11.48 21.00 5.18
CA GLN A 87 11.81 21.23 3.77
C GLN A 87 10.86 22.23 3.12
N LEU A 88 9.55 22.10 3.35
CA LEU A 88 8.55 23.03 2.79
C LEU A 88 8.85 24.48 3.21
N ILE A 89 9.24 24.69 4.47
CA ILE A 89 9.66 26.01 4.95
C ILE A 89 10.93 26.46 4.23
N GLN A 90 11.95 25.60 4.15
CA GLN A 90 13.23 25.94 3.53
C GLN A 90 13.09 26.30 2.05
N ASP A 91 12.25 25.57 1.34
CA ASP A 91 11.93 25.78 -0.07
C ASP A 91 11.15 27.08 -0.30
N ALA A 92 10.28 27.46 0.65
CA ALA A 92 9.47 28.67 0.56
C ALA A 92 10.26 29.96 0.86
N ILE A 93 11.36 29.86 1.61
CA ILE A 93 12.21 31.01 1.97
C ILE A 93 13.44 31.16 1.06
N ASP A 94 13.69 30.19 0.18
CA ASP A 94 14.87 30.15 -0.67
C ASP A 94 14.89 31.33 -1.67
N PRO A 95 15.87 32.25 -1.57
CA PRO A 95 15.95 33.41 -2.46
C PRO A 95 16.12 33.02 -3.94
N GLU A 96 16.72 31.87 -4.25
CA GLU A 96 16.89 31.39 -5.63
C GLU A 96 15.57 30.94 -6.25
N ARG A 97 14.66 30.39 -5.45
CA ARG A 97 13.30 30.04 -5.91
C ARG A 97 12.40 31.26 -5.94
N LEU A 98 12.52 32.12 -4.94
CA LEU A 98 11.73 33.35 -4.84
C LEU A 98 11.98 34.30 -6.03
N CYS A 99 13.22 34.38 -6.53
CA CYS A 99 13.54 35.23 -7.68
C CYS A 99 13.02 34.71 -9.02
N GLN A 100 12.66 33.42 -9.10
CA GLN A 100 12.06 32.80 -10.30
C GLN A 100 10.54 32.96 -10.35
N MET A 101 9.91 33.41 -9.27
CA MET A 101 8.47 33.61 -9.23
C MET A 101 8.04 34.74 -10.17
N PHE A 102 6.79 34.70 -10.60
CA PHE A 102 6.19 35.76 -11.40
C PHE A 102 6.34 37.12 -10.68
N PRO A 103 6.86 38.20 -11.34
CA PRO A 103 7.15 39.47 -10.67
C PRO A 103 5.96 40.12 -9.95
N GLY A 104 4.72 39.82 -10.36
CA GLY A 104 3.51 40.28 -9.69
C GLY A 104 3.12 39.53 -8.41
N TRP A 105 3.86 38.48 -8.03
CA TRP A 105 3.64 37.71 -6.80
C TRP A 105 4.07 38.45 -5.53
N GLY A 106 5.09 39.31 -5.62
CA GLY A 106 5.60 40.07 -4.48
C GLY A 106 6.43 39.25 -3.50
N ALA A 107 7.49 38.58 -3.99
CA ALA A 107 8.38 37.72 -3.21
C ALA A 107 9.14 38.41 -2.04
N TRP A 108 9.07 39.75 -1.98
CA TRP A 108 9.83 40.62 -1.07
C TRP A 108 8.95 41.44 -0.10
N LEU A 109 7.63 41.22 -0.10
CA LEU A 109 6.67 41.85 0.81
C LEU A 109 6.51 41.04 2.10
#